data_AF-W2TZV3-F1
#
_entry.id   AF-W2TZV3-F1
#
_cell.length_a   1.000
_cell.length_b   1.000
_cell.length_c   1.000
_cell.angle_alpha   90.00
_cell.angle_beta   90.00
_cell.angle_gamma   90.00
#
_symmetry.space_group_name_H-M   'P 1'
#
loop_
_entity.id
_entity.type
_entity.pdbx_description
1 polymer ?
#
loop_
_entity_poly.entity_id
_entity_poly.type
_entity_poly.pdbx_seq_one_letter_code
_entity_poly.pdbx_strand_id
1 'polypeptide(L)'
;MTLREALSQIPDPRARNRQYPLWGLLALILVAFLSRVDSLRGVERFARANPHLLPHLGLRKAPGHTAITLLLHRLDPEKLQAALL
;
A
#
# COMPACT_ATOMS: atom_id res chain seq x y z
N MET A 1 -8.16 17.97 -2.23
CA MET A 1 -7.72 16.62 -2.66
C MET A 1 -7.48 15.79 -1.42
N THR A 2 -8.07 14.60 -1.32
CA THR A 2 -7.82 13.67 -0.22
C THR A 2 -6.63 12.74 -0.56
N LEU A 3 -5.95 12.18 0.46
CA LEU A 3 -4.86 11.21 0.23
C LEU A 3 -5.34 10.01 -0.61
N ARG A 4 -6.58 9.57 -0.41
CA ARG A 4 -7.18 8.50 -1.20
C ARG A 4 -7.28 8.88 -2.68
N GLU A 5 -7.73 10.10 -2.99
CA GLU A 5 -7.80 10.59 -4.36
C GLU A 5 -6.41 10.64 -5.00
N ALA A 6 -5.42 11.17 -4.29
CA ALA A 6 -4.02 11.22 -4.73
C ALA A 6 -3.46 9.83 -5.06
N LEU A 7 -3.56 8.91 -4.11
CA LEU A 7 -3.06 7.54 -4.31
C LEU A 7 -3.83 6.77 -5.38
N SER A 8 -5.07 7.16 -5.70
CA SER A 8 -5.87 6.51 -6.74
C SER A 8 -5.49 6.97 -8.15
N GLN A 9 -4.80 8.11 -8.32
CA GLN A 9 -4.28 8.56 -9.62
C GLN A 9 -3.05 7.78 -10.07
N ILE A 10 -2.39 7.07 -9.15
CA ILE A 10 -1.18 6.32 -9.46
C ILE A 10 -1.56 5.11 -10.33
N PRO A 11 -0.94 4.95 -11.51
CA PRO A 11 -1.24 3.82 -12.38
C PRO A 11 -0.80 2.50 -11.70
N ASP A 12 -1.70 1.51 -11.68
CA ASP A 12 -1.42 0.22 -11.06
C ASP A 12 -0.40 -0.59 -11.89
N PRO A 13 0.83 -0.81 -11.41
CA PRO A 13 1.85 -1.53 -12.15
C PRO A 13 1.61 -3.06 -12.16
N ARG A 14 0.58 -3.54 -11.46
CA ARG A 14 0.26 -4.97 -11.38
C ARG A 14 -0.54 -5.41 -12.60
N ALA A 15 0.09 -6.26 -13.41
CA ALA A 15 -0.57 -6.96 -14.52
C ALA A 15 -1.54 -8.07 -14.05
N ARG A 16 -1.23 -8.74 -12.94
CA ARG A 16 -2.05 -9.80 -12.30
C ARG A 16 -2.12 -9.55 -10.79
N ASN A 17 -3.04 -10.21 -10.09
CA ASN A 17 -3.23 -10.06 -8.62
C ASN A 17 -3.74 -8.66 -8.18
N ARG A 18 -4.81 -8.19 -8.82
CA ARG A 18 -5.57 -6.98 -8.42
C ARG A 18 -6.62 -7.25 -7.34
N GLN A 19 -6.34 -8.22 -6.47
CA GLN A 19 -7.24 -8.60 -5.38
C GLN A 19 -7.52 -7.41 -4.42
N TYR A 20 -6.59 -6.45 -4.38
CA TYR A 20 -6.66 -5.25 -3.55
C TYR A 20 -6.49 -3.99 -4.38
N PRO A 21 -7.15 -2.88 -4.00
CA PRO A 21 -6.86 -1.58 -4.60
C PRO A 21 -5.41 -1.18 -4.36
N LEU A 22 -4.77 -0.56 -5.36
CA LEU A 22 -3.40 -0.07 -5.24
C LEU A 22 -3.29 0.95 -4.10
N TRP A 23 -4.21 1.92 -4.07
CA TRP A 23 -4.23 2.98 -3.05
C TRP A 23 -4.28 2.41 -1.63
N GLY A 24 -4.98 1.29 -1.41
CA GLY A 24 -5.09 0.63 -0.11
C GLY A 24 -3.78 0.01 0.35
N LEU A 25 -3.02 -0.58 -0.58
CA LEU A 25 -1.69 -1.13 -0.28
C LEU A 25 -0.69 -0.01 0.01
N LEU A 26 -0.72 1.07 -0.76
CA LEU A 26 0.16 2.23 -0.54
C LEU A 26 -0.17 2.92 0.79
N ALA A 27 -1.46 3.10 1.11
CA ALA A 27 -1.89 3.66 2.38
C ALA A 27 -1.47 2.78 3.57
N LEU A 28 -1.54 1.44 3.46
CA LEU A 28 -1.05 0.54 4.50
C LEU A 28 0.45 0.73 4.76
N ILE A 29 1.26 0.84 3.70
CA ILE A 29 2.70 1.04 3.82
C ILE A 29 2.99 2.39 4.50
N LEU A 30 2.30 3.45 4.09
CA LEU A 30 2.44 4.77 4.69
C LEU A 30 2.08 4.77 6.18
N VAL A 31 0.93 4.20 6.56
CA VAL A 31 0.49 4.13 7.96
C VAL A 31 1.47 3.32 8.81
N ALA A 32 1.99 2.20 8.28
CA ALA A 32 3.00 1.41 8.96
C ALA A 32 4.29 2.24 9.18
N PHE A 33 4.78 2.94 8.15
CA PHE A 33 5.99 3.77 8.26
C PHE A 33 5.81 4.93 9.24
N LEU A 34 4.64 5.58 9.23
CA LEU A 34 4.28 6.59 10.23
C LEU A 34 4.23 6.03 11.66
N SER A 35 3.94 4.73 11.80
CA SER A 35 3.97 3.99 13.07
C SER A 35 5.37 3.47 13.44
N ARG A 36 6.44 3.99 12.80
CA ARG A 36 7.84 3.56 12.98
C ARG A 36 8.13 2.11 12.59
N VAL A 37 7.36 1.56 11.67
CA VAL A 37 7.68 0.28 11.04
C VAL A 37 8.57 0.54 9.84
N ASP A 38 9.81 0.07 9.87
CA ASP A 38 10.87 0.40 8.89
C ASP A 38 11.19 -0.73 7.90
N SER A 39 10.44 -1.83 7.93
CA SER A 39 10.68 -2.99 7.08
C SER A 39 9.40 -3.52 6.46
N LEU A 40 9.50 -4.08 5.24
CA LEU A 40 8.35 -4.64 4.52
C LEU A 40 7.73 -5.85 5.26
N ARG A 41 8.56 -6.65 5.93
CA ARG A 41 8.09 -7.73 6.81
C ARG A 41 7.37 -7.16 8.02
N GLY A 42 7.86 -6.02 8.53
CA GLY A 42 7.18 -5.23 9.54
C GLY A 42 5.81 -4.77 9.07
N VAL A 43 5.65 -4.28 7.83
CA VAL A 43 4.35 -3.85 7.29
C VAL A 43 3.35 -5.01 7.27
N GLU A 44 3.77 -6.20 6.85
CA GLU A 44 2.90 -7.39 6.92
C GLU A 44 2.49 -7.70 8.37
N ARG A 45 3.44 -7.69 9.31
CA ARG A 45 3.16 -7.92 10.74
C ARG A 45 2.21 -6.86 11.30
N PHE A 46 2.43 -5.60 10.95
CA PHE A 46 1.59 -4.48 11.33
C PHE A 46 0.15 -4.66 10.83
N ALA A 47 -0.01 -5.06 9.57
CA ALA A 47 -1.33 -5.34 8.98
C ALA A 47 -2.05 -6.49 9.68
N ARG A 48 -1.32 -7.54 10.06
CA ARG A 48 -1.87 -8.69 10.82
C ARG A 48 -2.22 -8.31 12.26
N ALA A 49 -1.43 -7.45 12.90
CA ALA A 49 -1.67 -6.96 14.26
C ALA A 49 -2.86 -5.98 14.33
N ASN A 50 -3.18 -5.30 13.22
CA ASN A 50 -4.23 -4.29 13.14
C ASN A 50 -5.31 -4.65 12.09
N PRO A 51 -6.03 -5.78 12.26
CA PRO A 51 -7.00 -6.25 11.26
C PRO A 51 -8.16 -5.27 11.04
N HIS A 52 -8.48 -4.45 12.05
CA HIS A 52 -9.52 -3.43 11.99
C HIS A 52 -9.21 -2.31 10.97
N LEU A 53 -7.94 -2.07 10.63
CA LEU A 53 -7.56 -1.06 9.62
C LEU A 53 -7.85 -1.53 8.19
N LEU A 54 -7.85 -2.84 7.95
CA LEU A 54 -7.89 -3.40 6.60
C LEU A 54 -9.16 -3.02 5.80
N PRO A 55 -10.38 -3.09 6.39
CA PRO A 55 -11.60 -2.67 5.67
C PRO A 55 -11.56 -1.19 5.25
N HIS A 56 -11.00 -0.31 6.07
CA HIS A 56 -10.86 1.12 5.75
C HIS A 56 -9.91 1.36 4.56
N LEU A 57 -8.99 0.43 4.31
CA LEU A 57 -8.05 0.45 3.20
C LEU A 57 -8.54 -0.37 1.99
N GLY A 58 -9.76 -0.91 2.03
CA GLY A 58 -10.28 -1.79 0.98
C GLY A 58 -9.55 -3.15 0.89
N LEU A 59 -8.87 -3.55 1.97
CA LEU A 59 -8.14 -4.81 2.07
C LEU A 59 -9.00 -5.85 2.78
N ARG A 60 -9.22 -7.00 2.15
CA ARG A 60 -9.99 -8.12 2.77
C ARG A 60 -9.17 -8.95 3.75
N LYS A 61 -7.84 -8.97 3.57
CA LYS A 61 -6.88 -9.67 4.44
C LYS A 61 -5.53 -8.97 4.37
N ALA A 62 -4.68 -9.21 5.35
CA ALA A 62 -3.33 -8.64 5.37
C ALA A 62 -2.53 -9.11 4.13
N PRO A 63 -1.92 -8.19 3.37
CA PRO A 63 -1.06 -8.57 2.26
C PRO A 63 0.23 -9.20 2.80
N GLY A 64 0.69 -10.26 2.13
CA GLY A 64 1.97 -10.88 2.45
C GLY A 64 3.15 -10.00 2.03
N HIS A 65 4.28 -10.10 2.73
CA HIS A 65 5.52 -9.39 2.44
C HIS A 65 5.88 -9.41 0.95
N THR A 66 5.84 -10.58 0.30
CA THR A 66 6.20 -10.71 -1.12
C THR A 66 5.31 -9.87 -2.03
N ALA A 67 4.02 -9.73 -1.72
CA ALA A 67 3.12 -8.88 -2.50
C ALA A 67 3.48 -7.39 -2.36
N ILE A 68 3.89 -6.97 -1.15
CA ILE A 68 4.34 -5.60 -0.88
C ILE A 68 5.67 -5.33 -1.58
N THR A 69 6.64 -6.25 -1.49
CA THR A 69 7.94 -6.13 -2.14
C THR A 69 7.83 -6.04 -3.66
N LEU A 70 7.05 -6.94 -4.28
CA LEU A 70 6.84 -6.93 -5.73
C LEU A 70 6.08 -5.69 -6.20
N LEU A 71 5.18 -5.15 -5.37
CA LEU A 71 4.49 -3.90 -5.67
C LEU A 71 5.49 -2.74 -5.74
N LEU A 72 6.31 -2.57 -4.70
CA LEU A 72 7.26 -1.46 -4.61
C LEU A 72 8.33 -1.53 -5.70
N HIS A 73 8.83 -2.72 -6.04
CA HIS A 73 9.79 -2.88 -7.15
C HIS A 73 9.25 -2.47 -8.52
N ARG A 74 7.93 -2.46 -8.70
CA ARG A 74 7.29 -2.11 -9.98
C ARG A 74 6.69 -0.71 -9.97
N LEU A 75 6.68 -0.06 -8.81
CA LEU A 75 6.12 1.27 -8.67
C LEU A 75 7.08 2.27 -9.33
N ASP A 76 6.51 3.13 -10.15
CA ASP A 76 7.25 4.21 -10.80
C ASP A 76 7.42 5.37 -9.79
N PRO A 77 8.66 5.68 -9.34
CA PRO A 77 8.89 6.68 -8.30
C PRO A 77 8.51 8.09 -8.76
N GLU A 78 8.70 8.41 -10.04
CA GLU A 78 8.37 9.74 -10.59
C GLU A 78 6.85 9.95 -10.60
N LYS A 79 6.09 8.92 -10.98
CA LYS A 79 4.63 8.98 -10.96
C LYS A 79 4.06 9.00 -9.55
N LEU A 80 4.71 8.32 -8.61
CA LEU A 80 4.37 8.40 -7.20
C LEU A 80 4.56 9.82 -6.67
N GLN A 81 5.72 10.44 -6.95
CA GLN A 81 6.01 11.80 -6.53
C GLN A 81 5.03 12.80 -7.15
N ALA A 82 4.76 12.71 -8.46
CA ALA A 82 3.81 13.58 -9.14
C ALA A 82 2.38 13.48 -8.60
N ALA A 83 1.98 12.33 -8.06
CA ALA A 83 0.66 12.15 -7.45
C ALA A 83 0.56 12.73 -6.03
N LEU A 84 1.69 13.02 -5.38
CA LEU A 84 1.78 13.48 -3.98
C LEU A 84 2.17 14.96 -3.84
N LEU A 85 2.45 15.65 -4.95
CA LEU A 85 2.77 17.09 -5.03
C LEU A 85 1.58 17.86 -5.62
#